data_AF-A0A2U9PNB8-F1
#
_entry.id   AF-A0A2U9PNB8-F1
#
_cell.length_a   1.000
_cell.length_b   1.000
_cell.length_c   1.000
_cell.angle_alpha   90.00
_cell.angle_beta   90.00
_cell.angle_gamma   90.00
#
_symmetry.space_group_name_H-M   'P 1'
#
loop_
_entity.id
_entity.type
_entity.pdbx_description
1 polymer ?
#
loop_
_entity_poly.entity_id
_entity_poly.type
_entity_poly.pdbx_seq_one_letter_code
_entity_poly.pdbx_strand_id
1 'polypeptide(L)' 'MGDNHYRRYVEHRARTHPGEPVLSERDYWKMRHSSADANPGARCC' A
#
# COMPACT_ATOMS: atom_id res chain seq x y z
N MET A 1 -2.23 -15.64 8.94
CA MET A 1 -0.86 -15.28 9.35
C MET A 1 -0.01 -15.11 8.10
N GLY A 2 -0.07 -13.97 7.42
CA GLY A 2 0.72 -13.82 6.20
C GLY A 2 0.31 -12.60 5.38
N ASP A 3 0.49 -11.41 5.93
CA ASP A 3 0.36 -10.18 5.18
C ASP A 3 1.57 -10.00 4.25
N ASN A 4 1.66 -10.86 3.21
CA ASN A 4 2.57 -10.69 2.07
C ASN A 4 2.19 -9.48 1.20
N HIS A 5 1.40 -8.57 1.74
CA HIS A 5 0.88 -7.40 1.05
C HIS A 5 2.00 -6.42 0.74
N TYR A 6 2.95 -6.26 1.66
CA TYR A 6 4.14 -5.45 1.44
C TYR A 6 5.05 -6.06 0.36
N ARG A 7 5.30 -7.38 0.42
CA ARG A 7 6.11 -8.07 -0.60
C ARG A 7 5.49 -7.95 -2.00
N ARG A 8 4.17 -8.16 -2.13
CA ARG A 8 3.43 -7.95 -3.38
C ARG A 8 3.52 -6.51 -3.87
N TYR A 9 3.45 -5.53 -2.95
CA TYR A 9 3.63 -4.12 -3.29
C TYR A 9 5.03 -3.85 -3.86
N VAL A 10 6.08 -4.38 -3.22
CA VAL A 10 7.46 -4.22 -3.69
C VAL A 10 7.65 -4.89 -5.06
N GLU A 11 7.18 -6.12 -5.25
CA GLU A 11 7.26 -6.82 -6.55
C GLU A 11 6.50 -6.05 -7.65
N HIS A 12 5.32 -5.54 -7.35
CA HIS A 12 4.54 -4.74 -8.29
C HIS A 12 5.24 -3.41 -8.60
N ARG A 13 5.73 -2.70 -7.58
CA ARG A 13 6.43 -1.42 -7.75
C ARG A 13 7.73 -1.58 -8.53
N ALA A 14 8.48 -2.66 -8.28
CA ALA A 14 9.69 -2.98 -9.05
C ALA A 14 9.40 -3.24 -10.54
N ARG A 15 8.23 -3.80 -10.87
CA ARG A 15 7.81 -4.03 -12.26
C ARG A 15 7.28 -2.76 -12.93
N THR A 16 6.48 -1.97 -12.22
CA THR A 16 5.82 -0.78 -12.78
C THR A 16 6.74 0.45 -12.79
N HIS A 17 7.61 0.59 -11.79
CA HIS A 17 8.52 1.72 -11.60
C HIS A 17 9.93 1.25 -11.26
N PRO A 18 10.66 0.69 -12.24
CA PRO A 18 12.04 0.31 -12.03
C PRO A 18 12.89 1.56 -11.74
N GLY A 19 13.53 1.60 -10.56
CA GLY A 19 14.46 2.67 -10.17
C GLY A 19 13.89 3.71 -9.20
N GLU A 20 12.59 3.68 -8.90
CA GLU A 20 12.04 4.50 -7.81
C GLU A 20 12.18 3.80 -6.45
N PRO A 21 12.45 4.56 -5.38
CA PRO A 21 12.49 4.00 -4.02
C PRO A 21 11.10 3.48 -3.64
N VAL A 22 11.05 2.21 -3.23
CA VAL A 22 9.84 1.64 -2.63
C VAL A 22 9.58 2.26 -1.26
N LEU A 23 8.31 2.50 -0.95
CA LEU A 23 7.89 2.90 0.39
C LEU A 23 8.35 1.85 1.40
N SER A 24 8.81 2.28 2.57
CA SER A 24 9.06 1.37 3.69
C SER A 24 7.74 0.72 4.14
N GLU A 25 7.81 -0.44 4.78
CA GLU A 25 6.63 -1.17 5.25
C GLU A 25 5.72 -0.30 6.13
N ARG A 26 6.32 0.51 7.02
CA ARG A 26 5.57 1.46 7.87
C ARG A 26 4.84 2.53 7.06
N ASP A 27 5.48 3.09 6.04
CA ASP A 27 4.86 4.13 5.20
C ASP A 27 3.80 3.54 4.28
N TYR A 28 4.02 2.31 3.80
CA TYR A 28 3.01 1.54 3.07
C TYR A 28 1.73 1.35 3.91
N TRP A 29 1.86 0.91 5.16
CA TRP A 29 0.72 0.77 6.05
C TRP A 29 0.09 2.11 6.42
N LYS A 30 0.87 3.16 6.69
CA LYS A 30 0.33 4.50 6.93
C LYS A 30 -0.48 5.01 5.75
N MET A 31 0.05 4.90 4.53
CA MET A 31 -0.67 5.28 3.31
C MET A 31 -1.93 4.45 3.14
N ARG A 32 -1.87 3.13 3.35
CA ARG A 32 -3.03 2.24 3.24
C ARG A 32 -4.12 2.58 4.26
N HIS A 33 -3.74 2.78 5.53
CA HIS A 33 -4.66 3.20 6.58
C HIS A 33 -5.22 4.60 6.33
N SER A 34 -4.39 5.53 5.87
CA SER A 34 -4.83 6.87 5.48
C SER A 34 -5.77 6.82 4.29
N SER A 35 -5.54 5.98 3.28
CA SER A 35 -6.48 5.77 2.17
C SER A 35 -7.76 5.05 2.61
N ALA A 36 -7.69 4.18 3.62
CA ALA A 36 -8.87 3.54 4.20
C ALA A 36 -9.69 4.50 5.08
N ASP A 37 -9.02 5.42 5.77
CA ASP A 37 -9.62 6.46 6.60
C ASP A 37 -10.17 7.62 5.76
N ALA A 38 -9.43 8.04 4.72
CA ALA A 38 -9.81 9.10 3.78
C ALA A 38 -10.86 8.67 2.75
N ASN A 39 -11.10 7.36 2.59
CA ASN A 39 -12.25 6.83 1.87
C ASN A 39 -13.26 6.15 2.82
N PRO A 40 -13.94 6.92 3.70
CA PRO A 40 -15.08 6.38 4.42
C PRO A 40 -16.29 6.16 3.48
N GLY A 41 -16.19 6.54 2.20
CA GLY A 41 -17.23 6.39 1.17
C GLY A 41 -17.59 4.96 0.77
N ALA A 42 -16.92 3.92 1.30
CA ALA A 42 -17.46 2.56 1.28
C ALA A 42 -18.52 2.32 2.38
N ARG A 43 -18.79 3.33 3.23
CA ARG A 43 -19.80 3.32 4.31
C ARG A 43 -20.86 4.41 4.16
N CYS A 44 -21.08 4.93 2.96
CA CYS A 44 -22.29 5.68 2.69
C CYS A 44 -23.05 5.00 1.54
N CYS A 45 -24.31 4.67 1.84
CA CYS A 45 -25.34 3.97 1.08
C CYS A 45 -25.10 2.50 0.71
#